data_AF-A0A3D2NCN5-F1
#
_entry.id   AF-A0A3D2NCN5-F1
#
_cell.length_a   1.000
_cell.length_b   1.000
_cell.length_c   1.000
_cell.angle_alpha   90.00
_cell.angle_beta   90.00
_cell.angle_gamma   90.00
#
_symmetry.space_group_name_H-M   'P 1'
#
loop_
_entity.id
_entity.type
_entity.pdbx_description
1 polymer ?
#
loop_
_entity_poly.entity_id
_entity_poly.type
_entity_poly.pdbx_seq_one_letter_code
_entity_poly.pdbx_strand_id
1 'polypeptide(L)'
;ATDVAARGVHVDNVELVVHVDPPMEHKAYLHRSGRTARAGAEGAVVTIVMPEQRRDVDGLLRKASISVTPETVTAASPSVVALVGQVAPH
;
A
#
# COMPACT_ATOMS: atom_id res chain seq x y z
N ALA A 1 -9.58 3.89 -7.35
CA ALA A 1 -8.49 3.59 -8.31
C ALA A 1 -8.68 4.45 -9.56
N THR A 2 -7.96 5.57 -9.63
CA THR A 2 -7.77 6.28 -10.89
C THR A 2 -6.79 5.50 -11.73
N ASP A 3 -7.30 4.90 -12.81
CA ASP A 3 -6.55 4.09 -13.75
C ASP A 3 -5.84 4.99 -14.76
N VAL A 4 -4.61 5.40 -14.44
CA VAL A 4 -3.70 6.08 -15.40
C VAL A 4 -2.83 5.05 -16.15
N ALA A 5 -2.91 3.76 -15.79
CA ALA A 5 -2.07 2.70 -16.38
C ALA A 5 -2.68 2.05 -17.63
N ALA A 6 -3.85 2.50 -18.10
CA ALA A 6 -4.52 1.98 -19.30
C ALA A 6 -3.76 2.22 -20.64
N ARG A 7 -2.52 2.75 -20.61
CA ARG A 7 -1.63 2.84 -21.77
C ARG A 7 -0.36 2.03 -21.56
N GLY A 8 -0.44 0.70 -21.76
CA GLY A 8 0.70 -0.13 -22.19
C GLY A 8 1.94 -0.23 -21.29
N VAL A 9 2.00 0.40 -20.11
CA VAL A 9 3.15 0.27 -19.21
C VAL A 9 2.94 -0.97 -18.35
N HIS A 10 3.56 -2.08 -18.74
CA HIS A 10 3.73 -3.23 -17.89
C HIS A 10 4.74 -2.87 -16.79
N VAL A 11 4.23 -2.46 -15.63
CA VAL A 11 5.07 -2.14 -14.46
C VAL A 11 5.31 -3.43 -13.68
N ASP A 12 6.50 -3.98 -13.88
CA ASP A 12 6.99 -5.19 -13.21
C ASP A 12 8.32 -4.89 -12.51
N ASN A 13 8.71 -5.76 -11.57
CA ASN A 13 9.95 -5.67 -10.80
C ASN A 13 10.09 -4.36 -10.01
N VAL A 14 8.99 -3.86 -9.43
CA VAL A 14 9.05 -2.71 -8.52
C VAL A 14 9.47 -3.16 -7.12
N GLU A 15 10.30 -2.37 -6.45
CA GLU A 15 10.74 -2.66 -5.06
C GLU A 15 9.64 -2.37 -4.03
N LEU A 16 8.71 -1.47 -4.36
CA LEU A 16 7.65 -1.02 -3.47
C LEU A 16 6.32 -0.84 -4.23
N VAL A 17 5.24 -1.38 -3.66
CA VAL A 17 3.87 -1.10 -4.07
C VAL A 17 3.15 -0.33 -2.95
N VAL A 18 2.52 0.80 -3.27
CA VAL A 18 1.74 1.58 -2.30
C VAL A 18 0.26 1.61 -2.73
N HIS A 19 -0.62 1.06 -1.89
CA HIS A 19 -2.06 1.24 -2.01
C HIS A 19 -2.47 2.49 -1.24
N VAL A 20 -2.63 3.61 -1.95
CA VAL A 20 -3.20 4.83 -1.36
C VAL A 20 -4.68 4.64 -1.03
N ASP A 21 -5.41 3.97 -1.92
CA ASP A 21 -6.74 3.44 -1.68
C ASP A 21 -6.71 1.91 -1.79
N PRO A 22 -6.97 1.17 -0.71
CA PRO A 22 -6.98 -0.28 -0.76
C PRO A 22 -8.07 -0.79 -1.73
N PRO A 23 -7.79 -1.82 -2.55
CA PRO A 23 -8.81 -2.51 -3.33
C PRO A 23 -9.91 -3.07 -2.40
N MET A 24 -11.14 -3.18 -2.88
CA MET A 24 -12.23 -3.80 -2.09
C MET A 24 -12.12 -5.33 -2.02
N GLU A 25 -11.42 -5.95 -2.97
CA GLU A 25 -11.36 -7.39 -3.13
C GLU A 25 -9.94 -7.95 -2.94
N HIS A 26 -9.82 -9.02 -2.16
CA HIS A 26 -8.54 -9.66 -1.83
C HIS A 26 -7.77 -10.16 -3.08
N LYS A 27 -8.46 -10.66 -4.11
CA LYS A 27 -7.81 -11.06 -5.37
C LYS A 27 -7.18 -9.89 -6.10
N ALA A 28 -7.84 -8.73 -6.09
CA ALA A 28 -7.31 -7.51 -6.69
C ALA A 28 -6.11 -6.98 -5.87
N TYR A 29 -6.17 -7.07 -4.55
CA TYR A 29 -5.04 -6.78 -3.67
C TYR A 29 -3.83 -7.65 -4.03
N LEU A 30 -3.99 -8.98 -4.07
CA LEU A 30 -2.91 -9.90 -4.41
C LEU A 30 -2.33 -9.64 -5.81
N HIS A 31 -3.18 -9.39 -6.81
CA HIS A 31 -2.72 -9.13 -8.18
C HIS A 31 -1.89 -7.85 -8.30
N ARG A 32 -2.29 -6.78 -7.60
CA ARG A 32 -1.58 -5.49 -7.61
C ARG A 32 -0.31 -5.55 -6.75
N SER A 33 -0.38 -6.23 -5.61
CA SER A 33 0.77 -6.44 -4.72
C SER A 33 1.82 -7.38 -5.35
N GLY A 34 1.41 -8.35 -6.18
CA GLY A 34 2.31 -9.23 -6.93
C GLY A 34 3.16 -8.57 -8.02
N ARG A 35 3.25 -7.23 -8.04
CA ARG A 35 4.18 -6.46 -8.88
C ARG A 35 5.58 -6.34 -8.24
N THR A 36 5.69 -6.57 -6.93
CA THR A 36 6.95 -6.59 -6.19
C THR A 36 7.43 -8.02 -5.86
N ALA A 37 8.61 -8.15 -5.25
CA ALA A 37 9.19 -9.39 -4.72
C ALA A 37 9.20 -10.58 -5.70
N ARG A 38 9.55 -10.33 -6.97
CA ARG A 38 9.61 -11.35 -8.03
C ARG A 38 11.00 -11.95 -8.17
N ALA A 39 11.07 -13.14 -8.77
CA ALA A 39 12.33 -13.85 -9.04
C ALA A 39 13.23 -14.04 -7.80
N GLY A 40 12.63 -14.18 -6.62
CA GLY A 40 13.34 -14.35 -5.35
C GLY A 40 13.89 -13.05 -4.75
N ALA A 41 13.63 -11.89 -5.37
CA ALA A 41 13.92 -10.60 -4.77
C ALA A 41 12.96 -10.28 -3.61
N GLU A 42 13.43 -9.48 -2.67
CA GLU A 42 12.57 -8.88 -1.64
C GLU A 42 11.76 -7.71 -2.22
N GLY A 43 10.70 -7.34 -1.50
CA GLY A 43 9.82 -6.27 -1.93
C GLY A 43 8.83 -5.91 -0.84
N ALA A 44 8.36 -4.66 -0.87
CA ALA A 44 7.47 -4.11 0.15
C ALA A 44 6.11 -3.74 -0.43
N VAL A 45 5.08 -3.91 0.39
CA VAL A 45 3.71 -3.43 0.10
C VAL A 45 3.26 -2.58 1.28
N VAL A 46 2.90 -1.33 1.01
CA VAL A 46 2.33 -0.41 2.00
C VAL A 46 0.88 -0.14 1.63
N THR A 47 -0.01 -0.25 2.61
CA THR A 47 -1.43 0.08 2.43
C THR A 47 -1.79 1.20 3.39
N ILE A 48 -2.23 2.33 2.84
CA ILE A 48 -2.74 3.45 3.62
C ILE A 48 -4.22 3.19 3.88
N VAL A 49 -4.63 3.33 5.13
CA VAL A 49 -5.99 2.96 5.56
C VAL A 49 -6.55 4.07 6.43
N MET A 50 -7.68 4.63 6.00
CA MET A 50 -8.43 5.59 6.81
C MET A 50 -9.15 4.87 7.96
N PRO A 51 -9.45 5.56 9.09
CA PRO A 51 -10.13 4.94 10.24
C PRO A 51 -11.41 4.17 9.88
N GLU A 52 -12.22 4.72 8.98
CA GLU A 52 -13.47 4.13 8.49
C GLU A 52 -13.28 2.89 7.62
N GLN A 53 -12.09 2.71 7.02
CA GLN A 53 -11.79 1.57 6.13
C GLN A 53 -11.19 0.37 6.88
N ARG A 54 -10.82 0.53 8.16
CA ARG A 54 -10.06 -0.49 8.92
C ARG A 54 -10.72 -1.87 8.90
N ARG A 55 -12.02 -1.92 9.18
CA ARG A 55 -12.75 -3.20 9.25
C ARG A 55 -12.77 -3.94 7.91
N ASP A 56 -12.94 -3.21 6.82
CA ASP A 56 -12.98 -3.79 5.48
C ASP A 56 -11.60 -4.28 5.06
N VAL A 57 -10.55 -3.52 5.39
CA VAL A 57 -9.16 -3.90 5.13
C VAL A 57 -8.76 -5.12 5.97
N ASP A 58 -9.13 -5.19 7.24
CA ASP A 58 -8.86 -6.36 8.08
C ASP A 58 -9.52 -7.62 7.49
N GLY A 59 -10.76 -7.49 7.02
CA GLY A 59 -11.48 -8.56 6.33
C GLY A 59 -10.81 -8.97 5.02
N LEU A 60 -10.32 -8.02 4.25
CA LEU A 60 -9.56 -8.25 3.02
C LEU A 60 -8.25 -8.99 3.29
N LEU A 61 -7.45 -8.54 4.26
CA LEU A 61 -6.15 -9.13 4.58
C LEU A 61 -6.32 -10.56 5.10
N ARG A 62 -7.35 -10.81 5.91
CA ARG A 62 -7.71 -12.16 6.34
C ARG A 62 -8.08 -13.06 5.16
N LYS A 63 -8.86 -12.58 4.19
CA LYS A 63 -9.18 -13.34 2.96
C LYS A 63 -7.96 -13.56 2.07
N ALA A 64 -6.97 -12.68 2.13
CA ALA A 64 -5.68 -12.82 1.44
C ALA A 64 -4.66 -13.68 2.20
N SER A 65 -5.00 -14.17 3.40
CA SER A 65 -4.07 -14.88 4.31
C SER A 65 -2.82 -14.08 4.66
N ILE A 66 -2.95 -12.76 4.78
CA ILE A 66 -1.86 -11.84 5.13
C ILE A 66 -2.00 -11.44 6.60
N SER A 67 -0.91 -11.59 7.36
CA SER A 67 -0.82 -11.11 8.74
C SER A 67 0.15 -9.93 8.80
N VAL A 68 -0.35 -8.79 9.24
CA VAL A 68 0.42 -7.57 9.46
C VAL A 68 -0.08 -6.90 10.73
N THR A 69 0.79 -6.17 11.40
CA THR A 69 0.40 -5.29 12.52
C THR A 69 0.24 -3.87 11.98
N PRO A 70 -0.98 -3.31 11.96
CA PRO A 70 -1.18 -1.94 11.49
C PRO A 70 -0.46 -0.94 12.40
N GLU A 71 0.29 -0.02 11.81
CA GLU A 71 0.84 1.14 12.52
C GLU A 71 -0.14 2.31 12.39
N THR A 72 -0.62 2.83 13.52
CA THR A 72 -1.43 4.07 13.49
C THR A 72 -0.49 5.26 13.45
N VAL A 73 -0.59 6.04 12.36
CA VAL A 73 0.18 7.26 12.17
C VAL A 73 -0.73 8.48 12.01
N THR A 74 -0.21 9.64 12.35
CA THR A 74 -0.78 10.96 12.10
C THR A 74 0.24 11.81 11.36
N ALA A 75 -0.16 12.98 10.85
CA ALA A 75 0.79 13.93 10.25
C ALA A 75 1.92 14.35 11.20
N ALA A 76 1.69 14.27 12.52
CA ALA A 76 2.67 14.59 13.55
C ALA A 76 3.45 13.36 14.07
N SER A 77 3.17 12.17 13.54
CA SER A 77 3.87 10.96 13.99
C SER A 77 5.36 11.05 13.64
N PRO A 78 6.28 10.65 14.53
CA PRO A 78 7.72 10.75 14.29
C PRO A 78 8.18 10.06 13.00
N SER A 79 7.58 8.91 12.66
CA SER A 79 7.83 8.18 11.41
C SER A 79 7.45 8.99 10.16
N VAL A 80 6.35 9.74 10.21
CA VAL A 80 5.89 10.60 9.12
C VAL A 80 6.77 11.85 9.02
N VAL A 81 7.02 12.52 10.15
CA VAL A 81 7.84 13.75 10.21
C VAL A 81 9.27 13.48 9.73
N ALA A 82 9.87 12.35 10.11
CA ALA A 82 11.20 11.96 9.62
C ALA A 82 11.22 11.73 8.11
N LEU A 83 10.12 11.22 7.52
CA LEU A 83 10.03 10.91 6.10
C LEU A 83 9.80 12.16 5.24
N VAL A 84 8.96 13.10 5.69
CA VAL A 84 8.59 14.29 4.89
C VAL A 84 9.67 15.38 4.88
N GLY A 85 10.68 15.30 5.74
CA GLY A 85 11.76 16.29 5.80
C GLY A 85 11.27 17.68 6.23
N GLN A 86 11.93 18.74 5.78
CA GLN A 86 11.49 20.11 6.10
C GLN A 86 10.21 20.46 5.34
N VAL A 87 9.13 20.70 6.09
CA VAL A 87 7.89 21.25 5.55
C VAL A 87 8.17 22.66 5.02
N ALA A 88 7.81 22.91 3.76
CA ALA A 88 8.01 24.22 3.15
C ALA A 88 7.29 25.33 3.96
N PRO A 89 7.94 26.46 4.26
CA PRO A 89 7.25 27.61 4.82
C PRO A 89 6.24 28.12 3.79
N HIS A 90 5.02 28.39 4.27
CA HIS A 90 3.90 28.89 3.46
C HIS A 90 4.26 30.15 2.66
#